data_AF-A0A9D2BQJ5-F1
#
_entry.id   AF-A0A9D2BQJ5-F1
#
_cell.length_a   1.000
_cell.length_b   1.000
_cell.length_c   1.000
_cell.angle_alpha   90.00
_cell.angle_beta   90.00
_cell.angle_gamma   90.00
#
_symmetry.space_group_name_H-M   'P 1'
#
loop_
_entity.id
_entity.type
_entity.pdbx_description
1 polymer ?
#
loop_
_entity_poly.entity_id
_entity_poly.type
_entity_poly.pdbx_seq_one_letter_code
_entity_poly.pdbx_strand_id
1 'polypeptide(L)'
;MKNIRILKKPDISKLSQSILAAGLPVISLALIGGAVWLTTLSSYDLARLTPYIHSIYEHILMSLTLIVGGAMVADIAARDAENNKQD
;
A
#
# COMPACT_ATOMS: atom_id res chain seq x y z
N MET A 1 38.42 -3.04 13.59
CA MET A 1 37.75 -1.82 13.07
C MET A 1 36.58 -2.28 12.20
N LYS A 2 35.34 -1.93 12.55
CA LYS A 2 34.12 -2.44 11.91
C LYS A 2 33.81 -1.55 10.69
N ASN A 3 33.97 -2.09 9.48
CA ASN A 3 33.62 -1.39 8.23
C ASN A 3 32.10 -1.19 8.16
N ILE A 4 31.63 -0.01 8.56
CA ILE A 4 30.24 0.40 8.36
C ILE A 4 30.14 0.78 6.89
N ARG A 5 29.59 -0.13 6.07
CA ARG A 5 29.24 0.17 4.68
C ARG A 5 28.24 1.33 4.71
N ILE A 6 28.66 2.47 4.17
CA ILE A 6 27.78 3.62 3.94
C ILE A 6 26.69 3.13 2.96
N LEU A 7 25.50 2.89 3.49
CA LEU A 7 24.33 2.52 2.70
C LEU A 7 24.05 3.68 1.75
N LYS A 8 24.23 3.44 0.45
CA LYS A 8 23.85 4.37 -0.62
C LYS A 8 22.41 4.80 -0.36
N LYS A 9 22.17 6.12 -0.20
CA LYS A 9 20.82 6.65 0.07
C LYS A 9 19.84 6.02 -0.93
N PRO A 10 18.72 5.44 -0.44
CA PRO A 10 17.77 4.79 -1.32
C PRO A 10 17.23 5.82 -2.31
N ASP A 11 17.16 5.42 -3.57
CA ASP A 11 16.61 6.21 -4.65
C ASP A 11 15.08 6.27 -4.45
N ILE A 12 14.59 7.41 -3.99
CA ILE A 12 13.22 7.57 -3.49
C ILE A 12 12.20 7.34 -4.63
N SER A 13 12.58 7.64 -5.87
CA SER A 13 11.81 7.36 -7.09
C SER A 13 11.54 5.86 -7.28
N LYS A 14 12.58 5.03 -7.09
CA LYS A 14 12.49 3.56 -7.15
C LYS A 14 11.72 2.99 -5.97
N LEU A 15 11.78 3.66 -4.83
CA LEU A 15 11.04 3.28 -3.63
C LEU A 15 9.52 3.49 -3.83
N SER A 16 9.11 4.61 -4.42
CA SER A 16 7.69 4.86 -4.80
C SER A 16 7.17 3.81 -5.78
N GLN A 17 7.93 3.54 -6.85
CA GLN A 17 7.57 2.51 -7.83
C GLN A 17 7.52 1.11 -7.21
N SER A 18 8.44 0.79 -6.31
CA SER A 18 8.45 -0.50 -5.61
C SER A 18 7.26 -0.65 -4.66
N ILE A 19 6.82 0.43 -3.98
CA ILE A 19 5.64 0.42 -3.12
C ILE A 19 4.38 0.18 -3.95
N LEU A 20 4.23 0.83 -5.10
CA LEU A 20 3.10 0.58 -6.00
C LEU A 20 3.15 -0.84 -6.57
N ALA A 21 4.30 -1.28 -7.06
CA ALA A 21 4.47 -2.57 -7.71
C ALA A 21 4.25 -3.75 -6.74
N ALA A 22 4.65 -3.61 -5.48
CA ALA A 22 4.44 -4.65 -4.47
C ALA A 22 3.10 -4.53 -3.74
N GLY A 23 2.61 -3.31 -3.51
CA GLY A 23 1.37 -3.06 -2.77
C GLY A 23 0.11 -3.37 -3.56
N LEU A 24 0.07 -3.00 -4.85
CA LEU A 24 -1.12 -3.19 -5.69
C LEU A 24 -1.52 -4.67 -5.87
N PRO A 25 -0.59 -5.62 -6.13
CA PRO A 25 -0.93 -7.03 -6.26
C PRO A 25 -1.43 -7.64 -4.94
N VAL A 26 -0.85 -7.24 -3.81
CA VAL A 26 -1.24 -7.75 -2.48
C VAL A 26 -2.67 -7.33 -2.13
N ILE A 27 -3.02 -6.06 -2.37
CA ILE A 27 -4.39 -5.55 -2.17
C ILE A 27 -5.36 -6.26 -3.12
N SER A 28 -4.97 -6.45 -4.38
CA SER A 28 -5.81 -7.12 -5.38
C SER A 28 -6.11 -8.56 -4.97
N LEU A 29 -5.12 -9.30 -4.48
CA LEU A 29 -5.31 -10.67 -3.98
C LEU A 29 -6.25 -10.71 -2.77
N ALA A 30 -6.10 -9.78 -1.83
CA ALA A 30 -6.96 -9.68 -0.65
C ALA A 30 -8.43 -9.38 -1.03
N LEU A 31 -8.64 -8.48 -1.99
CA LEU A 31 -9.98 -8.17 -2.52
C LEU A 31 -10.62 -9.37 -3.21
N ILE A 32 -9.88 -10.08 -4.07
CA ILE A 32 -10.38 -11.28 -4.76
C ILE A 32 -10.74 -12.36 -3.74
N GLY A 33 -9.85 -12.64 -2.78
CA GLY A 33 -10.10 -13.62 -1.73
C GLY A 33 -11.32 -13.27 -0.87
N GLY A 34 -11.47 -11.99 -0.51
CA GLY A 34 -12.64 -11.50 0.23
C GLY A 34 -13.93 -11.64 -0.58
N ALA A 35 -13.92 -11.29 -1.87
CA ALA A 35 -15.07 -11.43 -2.75
C ALA A 35 -15.50 -12.90 -2.91
N VAL A 36 -14.55 -13.81 -3.11
CA VAL A 36 -14.84 -15.25 -3.21
C VAL A 36 -15.45 -15.76 -1.90
N TRP A 37 -14.89 -15.39 -0.75
CA TRP A 37 -15.45 -15.77 0.55
C TRP A 37 -16.88 -15.25 0.74
N LEU A 38 -17.14 -14.00 0.35
CA LEU A 38 -18.49 -13.41 0.40
C LEU A 38 -19.51 -14.16 -0.45
N THR A 39 -19.12 -14.63 -1.64
CA THR A 39 -20.04 -15.40 -2.51
C THR A 39 -20.43 -16.76 -1.95
N THR A 40 -19.71 -17.28 -0.95
CA THR A 40 -20.03 -18.56 -0.30
C THR A 40 -20.99 -18.43 0.88
N LEU A 41 -21.33 -17.20 1.29
CA LEU A 41 -22.20 -16.95 2.44
C LEU A 41 -23.68 -17.02 2.07
N SER A 42 -24.48 -17.59 2.97
CA SER A 42 -25.94 -17.54 2.93
C SER A 42 -26.45 -16.12 3.19
N SER A 43 -27.62 -15.75 2.64
CA SER A 43 -28.25 -14.43 2.87
C SER A 43 -28.47 -14.11 4.36
N TYR A 44 -28.64 -15.13 5.21
CA TYR A 44 -28.78 -14.96 6.66
C TYR A 44 -27.43 -14.61 7.32
N ASP A 45 -26.34 -15.21 6.88
CA ASP A 45 -24.99 -14.88 7.33
C ASP A 45 -24.54 -13.51 6.82
N LEU A 46 -24.95 -13.12 5.62
CA LEU A 46 -24.63 -11.81 5.04
C LEU A 46 -25.18 -10.66 5.90
N ALA A 47 -26.42 -10.77 6.38
CA ALA A 47 -27.06 -9.77 7.23
C ALA A 47 -26.35 -9.64 8.60
N ARG A 48 -25.88 -10.76 9.15
CA ARG A 48 -25.12 -10.78 10.41
C ARG A 48 -23.68 -10.28 10.24
N LEU A 49 -23.07 -10.56 9.09
CA LEU A 49 -21.69 -10.21 8.78
C LEU A 49 -21.53 -8.81 8.17
N THR A 50 -22.62 -8.16 7.77
CA THR A 50 -22.62 -6.80 7.21
C THR A 50 -21.69 -5.81 7.95
N PRO A 51 -21.69 -5.69 9.30
CA PRO A 51 -20.76 -4.79 10.00
C PRO A 51 -19.29 -5.22 9.89
N TYR A 52 -19.01 -6.53 9.84
CA TYR A 52 -17.66 -7.05 9.62
C TYR A 52 -17.16 -6.80 8.20
N ILE A 53 -18.04 -6.96 7.20
CA ILE A 53 -17.75 -6.67 5.80
C ILE A 53 -17.44 -5.18 5.63
N HIS A 54 -18.18 -4.31 6.31
CA HIS A 54 -17.92 -2.88 6.33
C HIS A 54 -16.54 -2.56 6.93
N SER A 55 -16.19 -3.15 8.07
CA SER A 55 -14.87 -2.97 8.70
C SER A 55 -13.73 -3.48 7.82
N ILE A 56 -13.90 -4.61 7.12
CA ILE A 56 -12.92 -5.12 6.15
C ILE A 56 -12.73 -4.11 5.01
N TYR A 57 -13.81 -3.54 4.49
CA TYR A 57 -13.76 -2.52 3.44
C TYR A 57 -13.00 -1.27 3.89
N GLU A 58 -13.27 -0.76 5.09
CA GLU A 58 -12.54 0.39 5.65
C GLU A 58 -11.06 0.09 5.80
N HIS A 59 -10.71 -1.12 6.27
CA HIS A 59 -9.31 -1.52 6.44
C HIS A 59 -8.56 -1.64 5.11
N ILE A 60 -9.23 -2.15 4.08
CA ILE A 60 -8.71 -2.19 2.71
C ILE A 60 -8.50 -0.76 2.19
N LEU A 61 -9.50 0.12 2.34
CA LEU A 61 -9.42 1.52 1.92
C LEU A 61 -8.27 2.26 2.62
N MET A 62 -8.11 2.05 3.92
CA MET A 62 -7.01 2.61 4.71
C MET A 62 -5.65 2.13 4.21
N SER A 63 -5.52 0.82 3.94
CA SER A 63 -4.28 0.24 3.39
C SER A 63 -3.94 0.80 2.01
N LEU A 64 -4.97 0.98 1.17
CA LEU A 64 -4.85 1.56 -0.16
C LEU A 64 -4.41 3.02 -0.11
N THR A 65 -5.01 3.81 0.78
CA THR A 65 -4.62 5.21 0.99
C THR A 65 -3.20 5.32 1.53
N LEU A 66 -2.75 4.41 2.39
CA LEU A 66 -1.39 4.41 2.92
C LEU A 66 -0.36 4.05 1.84
N ILE A 67 -0.67 3.12 0.95
CA ILE A 67 0.19 2.73 -0.18
C ILE A 67 0.27 3.86 -1.22
N VAL A 68 -0.87 4.42 -1.63
CA VAL A 68 -0.92 5.52 -2.60
C VAL A 68 -0.33 6.80 -2.02
N GLY A 69 -0.69 7.15 -0.79
CA GLY A 69 -0.16 8.31 -0.08
C GLY A 69 1.34 8.20 0.19
N GLY A 70 1.82 7.02 0.60
CA GLY A 70 3.24 6.74 0.77
C GLY A 70 4.03 6.88 -0.54
N ALA A 71 3.47 6.41 -1.65
CA ALA A 71 4.07 6.57 -2.97
C ALA A 71 4.08 8.04 -3.45
N MET A 72 3.02 8.81 -3.17
CA MET A 72 2.97 10.25 -3.47
C MET A 72 3.99 11.05 -2.65
N VAL A 73 4.09 10.79 -1.35
CA VAL A 73 5.08 11.44 -0.48
C VAL A 73 6.50 11.11 -0.93
N ALA A 74 6.76 9.85 -1.33
CA ALA A 74 8.02 9.46 -1.91
C ALA A 74 8.32 10.19 -3.24
N ASP A 75 7.34 10.37 -4.12
CA ASP A 75 7.52 11.14 -5.36
C ASP A 75 7.85 12.63 -5.09
N ILE A 76 7.14 13.27 -4.15
CA ILE A 76 7.39 14.66 -3.76
C ILE A 76 8.80 14.81 -3.17
N ALA A 77 9.19 13.91 -2.27
CA ALA A 77 10.53 13.94 -1.68
C ALA A 77 11.64 13.69 -2.72
N ALA A 78 11.37 12.90 -3.76
CA ALA A 78 12.31 12.71 -4.86
C ALA A 78 12.51 14.00 -5.66
N ARG A 79 11.42 14.71 -6.00
CA ARG A 79 11.46 16.00 -6.72
C ARG A 79 12.18 17.08 -5.92
N ASP A 80 11.91 17.18 -4.62
CA ASP A 80 12.55 18.17 -3.74
C ASP A 80 14.07 17.93 -3.62
N ALA A 81 14.48 16.66 -3.54
CA ALA A 81 15.89 16.28 -3.50
C ALA A 81 16.65 16.51 -4.82
N GLU A 82 15.96 16.61 -5.96
CA GLU A 82 16.55 16.99 -7.25
C GLU A 82 16.70 18.51 -7.37
N ASN A 83 15.70 19.28 -6.94
CA ASN A 83 15.76 20.74 -6.97
C ASN A 83 16.87 21.30 -6.05
N ASN A 84 17.06 20.70 -4.87
CA ASN A 84 18.06 21.14 -3.88
C ASN A 84 19.53 20.77 -4.24
N LYS A 85 19.77 20.16 -5.41
CA LYS A 85 21.12 19.86 -5.94
C LYS A 85 21.54 20.83 -7.05
N GLN A 86 20.65 21.74 -7.46
CA GLN A 86 20.91 22.71 -8.53
C GLN A 86 21.32 24.10 -7.99
N ASP A 87 21.30 24.30 -6.67
CA ASP A 87 21.87 25.44 -5.94
C ASP A 87 23.25 25.09 -5.34
#